data_AF-A0A1V1PFH9-F1
#
_entry.id   AF-A0A1V1PFH9-F1
#
_cell.length_a   1.000
_cell.length_b   1.000
_cell.length_c   1.000
_cell.angle_alpha   90.00
_cell.angle_beta   90.00
_cell.angle_gamma   90.00
#
_symmetry.space_group_name_H-M   'P 1'
#
loop_
_entity.id
_entity.type
_entity.pdbx_description
1 polymer ?
#
loop_
_entity_poly.entity_id
_entity_poly.type
_entity_poly.pdbx_seq_one_letter_code
_entity_poly.pdbx_strand_id
1 'polypeptide(L)' 'MTNYEELFKEQMQSKGFAKAYYESRIGRIVDEFLDTLKEKIHRNEPKEKLIQLIDSIYQDIHKEESQGTYSADSVAALA' A
#
# COMPACT_ATOMS: atom_id res chain seq x y z
N MET A 1 16.04 -10.45 23.52
CA MET A 1 14.75 -10.32 22.80
C MET A 1 15.11 -9.96 21.37
N THR A 2 14.64 -10.71 20.40
CA THR A 2 14.92 -10.41 18.99
C THR A 2 14.24 -9.10 18.63
N ASN A 3 15.00 -8.16 18.07
CA ASN A 3 14.43 -6.92 17.57
C ASN A 3 13.73 -7.23 16.24
N TYR A 4 12.39 -7.30 16.27
CA TYR A 4 11.58 -7.63 15.08
C TYR A 4 11.83 -6.65 13.93
N GLU A 5 12.19 -5.39 14.23
CA GLU A 5 12.52 -4.39 13.21
C GLU A 5 13.82 -4.72 12.47
N GLU A 6 14.83 -5.20 13.19
CA GLU A 6 16.11 -5.60 12.59
C GLU A 6 15.92 -6.83 11.71
N LEU A 7 15.19 -7.83 12.19
CA LEU A 7 14.88 -9.03 11.42
C LEU A 7 14.09 -8.69 10.14
N PHE A 8 13.16 -7.75 10.23
CA PHE A 8 12.39 -7.30 9.07
C PHE A 8 13.28 -6.57 8.05
N LYS A 9 14.16 -5.67 8.50
CA LYS A 9 15.13 -4.97 7.63
C LYS A 9 16.07 -5.96 6.93
N GLU A 10 16.52 -6.99 7.63
CA GLU A 10 17.34 -8.06 7.06
C GLU A 10 16.57 -8.87 6.00
N GLN A 11 15.32 -9.23 6.27
CA GLN A 11 14.48 -9.95 5.30
C GLN A 11 14.18 -9.13 4.05
N MET A 12 14.05 -7.80 4.17
CA MET A 12 13.89 -6.89 3.03
C MET A 12 15.09 -6.85 2.07
N GLN A 13 16.28 -7.29 2.50
CA GLN A 13 17.43 -7.43 1.60
C GLN A 13 17.26 -8.57 0.60
N SER A 14 16.39 -9.55 0.90
CA SER A 14 16.04 -10.61 -0.05
C SER A 14 15.06 -10.07 -1.09
N LYS A 15 15.50 -10.02 -2.35
CA LYS A 15 14.67 -9.59 -3.49
C LYS A 15 13.34 -10.36 -3.58
N GLY A 16 13.36 -11.65 -3.26
CA GLY A 16 12.15 -12.48 -3.29
C GLY A 16 11.17 -12.12 -2.18
N PHE A 17 11.67 -11.86 -0.98
CA PHE A 17 10.85 -11.44 0.15
C PHE A 17 10.29 -10.03 -0.02
N ALA A 18 11.14 -9.06 -0.40
CA ALA A 18 10.73 -7.68 -0.63
C ALA A 18 9.63 -7.58 -1.70
N LYS A 19 9.79 -8.33 -2.80
CA LYS A 19 8.78 -8.41 -3.86
C LYS A 19 7.47 -9.01 -3.36
N ALA A 20 7.51 -10.18 -2.71
CA ALA A 20 6.30 -10.85 -2.23
C ALA A 20 5.57 -10.03 -1.14
N TYR A 21 6.32 -9.37 -0.27
CA TYR A 21 5.78 -8.45 0.73
C TYR A 21 5.11 -7.25 0.07
N TYR A 22 5.76 -6.64 -0.93
CA TYR A 22 5.20 -5.52 -1.67
C TYR A 22 3.89 -5.90 -2.39
N GLU A 23 3.89 -7.01 -3.13
CA GLU A 23 2.71 -7.51 -3.83
C GLU A 23 1.55 -7.80 -2.85
N SER A 24 1.86 -8.42 -1.71
CA SER A 24 0.84 -8.70 -0.67
C SER A 24 0.30 -7.42 -0.03
N ARG A 25 1.16 -6.42 0.20
CA ARG A 25 0.78 -5.12 0.77
C ARG A 25 -0.10 -4.33 -0.19
N ILE A 26 0.27 -4.24 -1.46
CA ILE A 26 -0.56 -3.59 -2.48
C ILE A 26 -1.89 -4.30 -2.63
N GLY A 27 -1.90 -5.64 -2.68
CA GLY A 27 -3.14 -6.40 -2.76
C GLY A 27 -4.11 -6.05 -1.63
N ARG A 28 -3.61 -6.00 -0.38
CA ARG A 28 -4.43 -5.61 0.77
C ARG A 28 -4.95 -4.16 0.68
N ILE A 29 -4.10 -3.22 0.29
CA ILE A 29 -4.49 -1.80 0.13
C ILE A 29 -5.61 -1.67 -0.91
N VAL A 30 -5.47 -2.36 -2.05
CA VAL A 30 -6.48 -2.39 -3.10
C VAL A 30 -7.79 -2.97 -2.59
N ASP A 31 -7.76 -4.09 -1.86
CA ASP A 31 -8.96 -4.73 -1.31
C ASP A 31 -9.71 -3.78 -0.35
N GLU A 32 -9.01 -3.14 0.58
CA GLU A 32 -9.59 -2.18 1.53
C GLU A 32 -10.25 -0.98 0.81
N PHE A 33 -9.59 -0.46 -0.23
CA PHE A 33 -10.13 0.63 -1.05
C PHE A 33 -11.34 0.22 -1.88
N LEU A 34 -11.33 -0.98 -2.45
CA LEU A 34 -12.46 -1.51 -3.20
C LEU A 34 -13.69 -1.72 -2.32
N ASP A 35 -13.51 -2.19 -1.09
CA ASP A 35 -14.62 -2.36 -0.16
C ASP A 35 -15.21 -1.00 0.26
N THR A 36 -14.36 0.00 0.48
CA THR A 36 -14.80 1.39 0.70
C THR A 36 -15.58 1.93 -0.49
N LEU A 37 -15.13 1.68 -1.72
CA LEU A 37 -15.82 2.12 -2.93
C LEU A 37 -17.19 1.43 -3.07
N LYS A 38 -17.26 0.11 -2.83
CA LYS A 38 -18.52 -0.64 -2.85
C LYS A 38 -19.51 -0.06 -1.86
N GLU A 39 -19.07 0.23 -0.63
CA GLU A 39 -19.93 0.81 0.40
C GLU A 39 -20.50 2.17 -0.03
N LYS A 40 -19.66 3.04 -0.60
CA LYS A 40 -20.09 4.37 -1.08
C LYS A 40 -21.05 4.30 -2.25
N ILE A 41 -20.88 3.33 -3.14
CA ILE A 41 -21.86 3.02 -4.20
C ILE A 41 -23.19 2.58 -3.59
N HIS A 42 -23.17 1.68 -2.59
CA HIS A 42 -24.39 1.23 -1.91
C HIS A 42 -25.13 2.38 -1.20
N ARG A 43 -24.38 3.37 -0.71
CA ARG A 43 -24.92 4.59 -0.10
C ARG A 43 -25.39 5.64 -1.11
N ASN A 44 -25.35 5.35 -2.42
CA ASN A 44 -25.66 6.29 -3.51
C ASN A 44 -24.90 7.61 -3.38
N GLU A 45 -23.59 7.55 -3.07
CA GLU A 45 -22.77 8.76 -3.11
C GLU A 45 -22.75 9.37 -4.52
N PRO A 46 -22.63 10.72 -4.63
CA PRO A 46 -22.53 11.39 -5.92
C PRO A 46 -21.43 10.79 -6.79
N LYS A 47 -21.72 10.66 -8.08
CA LYS A 47 -20.80 10.11 -9.09
C LYS A 47 -19.44 10.80 -9.05
N GLU A 48 -19.42 12.12 -8.87
CA GLU A 48 -18.20 12.92 -8.81
C GLU A 48 -17.30 12.51 -7.65
N LYS A 49 -17.90 12.18 -6.49
CA LYS A 49 -17.15 11.69 -5.32
C LYS A 49 -16.59 10.29 -5.53
N LEU A 50 -17.36 9.43 -6.20
CA LEU A 50 -16.90 8.09 -6.55
C LEU A 50 -15.72 8.13 -7.54
N ILE A 51 -15.77 9.02 -8.53
CA ILE A 51 -14.67 9.22 -9.47
C ILE A 51 -13.42 9.74 -8.75
N GLN A 52 -13.56 10.75 -7.88
CA GLN A 52 -12.44 11.27 -7.09
C GLN A 52 -11.80 10.20 -6.21
N LEU A 53 -12.60 9.31 -5.63
CA LEU A 53 -12.09 8.19 -4.85
C LEU A 53 -11.30 7.21 -5.73
N ILE A 54 -11.81 6.86 -6.91
CA ILE A 54 -11.11 6.00 -7.87
C ILE A 54 -9.76 6.62 -8.27
N ASP A 55 -9.73 7.93 -8.56
CA ASP A 55 -8.51 8.65 -8.91
C ASP A 55 -7.50 8.66 -7.73
N SER A 56 -7.98 8.81 -6.50
CA SER A 56 -7.14 8.74 -5.29
C SER A 56 -6.53 7.34 -5.11
N ILE A 57 -7.32 6.28 -5.29
CA ILE A 57 -6.85 4.89 -5.19
C ILE A 57 -5.75 4.63 -6.22
N TYR A 58 -5.95 5.09 -7.45
CA TYR A 58 -4.95 4.98 -8.52
C TYR A 58 -3.65 5.70 -8.15
N GLN A 59 -3.74 6.93 -7.63
CA GLN A 59 -2.56 7.68 -7.20
C GLN A 59 -1.80 6.99 -6.07
N ASP A 60 -2.50 6.44 -5.08
CA ASP A 60 -1.86 5.78 -3.94
C ASP A 60 -1.12 4.50 -4.35
N ILE A 61 -1.70 3.70 -5.27
CA ILE A 61 -1.04 2.51 -5.82
C ILE A 61 0.23 2.90 -6.59
N HIS A 62 0.16 3.90 -7.46
CA HIS A 62 1.33 4.32 -8.26
C HIS A 62 2.40 5.07 -7.47
N LYS A 63 2.01 5.72 -6.37
CA LYS A 63 2.95 6.34 -5.44
C LYS A 63 3.75 5.28 -4.68
N GLU A 64 3.11 4.20 -4.25
CA GLU A 64 3.79 3.05 -3.64
C GLU A 64 4.69 2.31 -4.66
N GLU A 65 4.30 2.22 -5.95
CA GLU A 65 5.19 1.70 -7.01
C GLU A 65 6.45 2.55 -7.20
N SER A 66 6.31 3.87 -7.11
CA SER A 66 7.42 4.81 -7.22
C SER A 66 8.34 4.77 -5.99
N GLN A 67 7.79 4.47 -4.81
CA GLN A 67 8.54 4.28 -3.56
C GLN A 67 9.16 2.87 -3.43
N GLY A 68 8.82 1.94 -4.33
CA GLY A 68 9.40 0.60 -4.43
C GLY A 68 10.87 0.55 -4.91
N THR A 69 11.51 1.70 -5.15
CA THR A 69 12.97 1.81 -5.25
C THR A 69 13.56 1.91 -3.84
N TYR A 70 13.57 0.79 -3.13
CA TYR A 70 14.01 0.72 -1.73
C TYR A 70 15.53 0.98 -1.59
N SER A 71 15.88 2.22 -1.20
CA SER A 71 17.01 2.48 -0.31
C SER A 71 16.54 2.29 1.14
N ALA A 72 17.41 1.80 2.01
CA ALA A 72 17.12 1.47 3.41
C ALA A 72 16.65 2.66 4.28
N ASP A 73 16.73 3.89 3.76
CA ASP A 73 16.38 5.12 4.49
C ASP A 73 14.87 5.41 4.58
N SER A 74 14.03 4.85 3.71
CA SER A 74 12.59 5.18 3.68
C SER A 74 11.79 4.59 4.85
N VAL A 75 12.35 3.60 5.56
CA VAL A 75 11.67 2.93 6.68
C VAL A 75 11.73 3.77 7.97
N ALA A 76 12.53 4.83 8.01
CA ALA A 76 12.70 5.69 9.20
C ALA A 76 11.64 6.81 9.34
N ALA A 77 10.75 6.99 8.36
CA ALA A 77 9.84 8.16 8.32
C ALA A 77 8.44 7.93 8.95
N LEU A 78 8.17 6.77 9.54
CA LEU A 78 6.84 6.42 10.08
C LEU A 78 6.86 5.91 11.54
N ALA A 79 7.89 6.26 12.31
CA ALA A 79 7.93 6.07 13.78
C ALA A 79 7.58 7.37 14.51
#